data_AF-A0A6S7JTE4-F1
#
_entry.id   AF-A0A6S7JTE4-F1
#
_cell.length_a   1.000
_cell.length_b   1.000
_cell.length_c   1.000
_cell.angle_alpha   90.00
_cell.angle_beta   90.00
_cell.angle_gamma   90.00
#
_symmetry.space_group_name_H-M   'P 1'
#
loop_
_entity.id
_entity.type
_entity.pdbx_description
1 polymer ?
#
loop_
_entity_poly.entity_id
_entity_poly.type
_entity_poly.pdbx_seq_one_letter_code
_entity_poly.pdbx_strand_id
1 'polypeptide(L)'
;APNPKCPADDTELKKDQVFPDVFTKRELNNLRLHCPNTGCSWICTNEEMQKHDAECAFRLISCIHTQCKDKFLRSHLGEHLKSECKYRNVKCQYCRKDVPFASIQAHVGTVCEGAPVYCRYCKAEILRKDIEQHEQLICDEVPGTCEFNVVGCHHDG
;
A
#
# COMPACT_ATOMS: atom_id res chain seq x y z
N ALA A 1 16.10 -7.50 37.16
CA ALA A 1 17.43 -8.11 36.91
C ALA A 1 18.28 -7.89 38.16
N PRO A 2 19.16 -8.83 38.55
CA PRO A 2 20.06 -8.62 39.69
C PRO A 2 20.99 -7.43 39.43
N ASN A 3 21.38 -6.73 40.50
CA ASN A 3 22.32 -5.63 40.40
C ASN A 3 23.69 -6.15 39.91
N PRO A 4 24.36 -5.42 38.99
CA PRO A 4 25.67 -5.82 38.51
C PRO A 4 26.68 -5.82 39.66
N LYS A 5 27.55 -6.84 39.70
CA LYS A 5 28.63 -6.95 40.67
C LYS A 5 29.97 -6.68 40.02
N CYS A 6 30.92 -6.13 40.78
CA CYS A 6 32.27 -5.92 40.30
C CYS A 6 32.98 -7.28 40.08
N PRO A 7 33.60 -7.53 38.92
CA PRO A 7 34.30 -8.79 38.66
C PRO A 7 35.58 -8.98 39.50
N ALA A 8 36.11 -7.92 40.12
CA ALA A 8 37.34 -7.96 40.91
C ALA A 8 37.11 -8.33 42.38
N ASP A 9 36.00 -7.86 42.96
CA ASP A 9 35.74 -7.96 44.41
C ASP A 9 34.29 -8.39 44.76
N ASP A 10 33.47 -8.74 43.77
CA ASP A 10 32.06 -9.19 43.90
C ASP A 10 31.10 -8.20 44.58
N THR A 11 31.55 -6.97 44.85
CA THR A 11 30.75 -5.91 45.45
C THR A 11 29.61 -5.48 44.52
N GLU A 12 28.42 -5.28 45.10
CA GLU A 12 27.26 -4.78 44.37
C GLU A 12 27.47 -3.33 43.92
N LEU A 13 27.40 -3.10 42.61
CA LEU A 13 27.63 -1.79 42.01
C LEU A 13 26.33 -0.97 42.04
N LYS A 14 26.38 0.18 42.72
CA LYS A 14 25.28 1.15 42.72
C LYS A 14 25.48 2.19 41.62
N LYS A 15 24.40 2.61 40.95
CA LYS A 15 24.45 3.51 39.79
C LYS A 15 25.05 4.90 40.10
N ASP A 16 24.92 5.35 41.34
CA ASP A 16 25.51 6.59 41.88
C ASP A 16 27.00 6.50 42.17
N GLN A 17 27.57 5.29 42.20
CA GLN A 17 28.98 5.02 42.49
C GLN A 17 29.80 4.69 41.23
N VAL A 18 29.16 4.64 40.07
CA VAL A 18 29.78 4.31 38.78
C VAL A 18 29.72 5.52 37.87
N PHE A 19 30.86 5.96 37.38
CA PHE A 19 30.97 7.07 36.43
C PHE A 19 31.09 6.53 35.00
N PRO A 20 30.36 7.11 34.04
CA PRO A 20 30.51 6.72 32.64
C PRO A 20 31.93 7.06 32.17
N ASP A 21 32.61 6.08 31.57
CA ASP A 21 33.93 6.27 31.00
C ASP A 21 33.82 7.12 29.72
N VAL A 22 34.11 8.42 29.90
CA VAL A 22 34.07 9.41 28.82
C VAL A 22 35.12 9.12 27.76
N PHE A 23 36.27 8.54 28.13
CA PHE A 23 37.32 8.19 27.19
C PHE A 23 36.89 7.01 26.31
N THR A 24 36.40 5.92 26.90
CA THR A 24 35.85 4.77 26.19
C THR A 24 34.67 5.18 25.30
N LYS A 25 33.79 6.06 25.78
CA LYS A 25 32.69 6.61 24.96
C LYS A 25 33.21 7.40 23.76
N ARG A 26 34.24 8.22 23.93
CA ARG A 26 34.86 8.99 22.85
C ARG A 26 35.50 8.07 21.81
N GLU A 27 36.23 7.05 22.24
CA GLU A 27 36.85 6.07 21.34
C GLU A 27 35.80 5.29 20.56
N LEU A 28 34.72 4.84 21.22
CA LEU A 28 33.59 4.18 20.56
C LEU A 28 32.94 5.08 19.49
N ASN A 29 32.80 6.38 19.77
CA ASN A 29 32.26 7.33 18.80
C ASN A 29 33.23 7.61 17.64
N ASN A 30 34.55 7.51 17.85
CA ASN A 30 35.57 7.68 16.81
C ASN A 30 35.76 6.43 15.94
N LEU A 31 35.23 5.27 16.35
CA LEU A 31 35.31 4.05 15.54
C LEU A 31 34.61 4.27 14.20
N ARG A 32 35.32 3.91 13.13
CA ARG A 32 34.79 3.88 11.78
C ARG A 32 34.22 2.48 11.52
N LEU A 33 32.91 2.42 11.30
CA LEU A 33 32.15 1.20 11.06
C LEU A 33 31.73 1.13 9.60
N HIS A 34 31.84 -0.06 9.02
CA HIS A 34 31.25 -0.36 7.71
C HIS A 34 29.75 -0.60 7.87
N CYS A 35 28.97 -0.17 6.88
CA CYS A 35 27.56 -0.55 6.78
C CYS A 35 27.42 -2.08 6.71
N PRO A 36 26.51 -2.70 7.49
CA PRO A 36 26.30 -4.15 7.45
C PRO A 36 25.53 -4.63 6.21
N ASN A 37 24.90 -3.71 5.46
CA ASN A 37 24.14 -4.06 4.26
C ASN A 37 25.08 -4.44 3.11
N THR A 38 24.93 -5.66 2.59
CA THR A 38 25.73 -6.17 1.47
C THR A 38 25.67 -5.23 0.27
N GLY A 39 26.83 -4.85 -0.27
CA GLY A 39 26.95 -3.92 -1.38
C GLY A 39 27.05 -2.43 -0.98
N CYS A 40 26.75 -2.09 0.28
CA CYS A 40 26.98 -0.74 0.79
C CYS A 40 28.45 -0.58 1.19
N SER A 41 29.17 0.34 0.55
CA SER A 41 30.57 0.66 0.89
C SER A 41 30.69 1.84 1.86
N TRP A 42 29.58 2.26 2.50
CA TRP A 42 29.58 3.42 3.38
C TRP A 42 30.28 3.11 4.71
N ILE A 43 31.09 4.06 5.16
CA ILE A 43 31.87 4.00 6.39
C ILE A 43 31.55 5.23 7.21
N CYS A 44 31.19 5.06 8.48
CA CYS A 44 30.75 6.15 9.34
C CYS A 44 31.08 5.91 10.81
N THR A 45 30.89 6.92 11.65
CA THR A 45 30.90 6.76 13.10
C THR A 45 29.67 5.99 13.59
N ASN A 46 29.71 5.50 14.83
CA ASN A 46 28.55 4.86 15.46
C ASN A 46 27.32 5.78 15.55
N GLU A 47 27.52 7.09 15.78
CA GLU A 47 26.45 8.08 15.85
C GLU A 47 25.77 8.31 14.48
N GLU A 48 26.54 8.22 13.40
CA GLU A 48 26.07 8.42 12.03
C GLU A 48 25.39 7.18 11.45
N MET A 49 25.71 5.98 11.95
CA MET A 49 25.17 4.71 11.46
C MET A 49 23.64 4.67 11.51
N GLN A 50 23.04 5.18 12.59
CA GLN A 50 21.58 5.19 12.73
C GLN A 50 20.89 6.04 11.64
N LYS A 51 21.48 7.18 11.29
CA LYS A 51 20.94 8.06 10.23
C LYS A 51 21.04 7.38 8.88
N HIS A 52 22.19 6.81 8.57
CA HIS A 52 22.37 6.08 7.32
C HIS A 52 21.51 4.84 7.20
N ASP A 53 21.34 4.04 8.25
CA ASP A 53 20.46 2.88 8.21
C ASP A 53 19.03 3.27 7.78
N ALA A 54 18.56 4.46 8.19
CA ALA A 54 17.28 5.01 7.79
C ALA A 54 17.19 5.43 6.31
N GLU A 55 18.31 5.56 5.60
CA GLU A 55 18.39 6.07 4.21
C GLU A 55 19.14 5.13 3.25
N CYS A 56 19.76 4.06 3.76
CA CYS A 56 20.65 3.19 3.02
C CYS A 56 19.93 2.54 1.83
N ALA A 57 20.43 2.81 0.63
CA ALA A 57 19.89 2.27 -0.63
C ALA A 57 19.96 0.73 -0.69
N PHE A 58 20.95 0.13 -0.03
CA PHE A 58 21.19 -1.31 0.02
C PHE A 58 20.46 -2.01 1.17
N ARG A 59 19.70 -1.28 1.98
CA ARG A 59 18.89 -1.89 3.03
C ARG A 59 17.75 -2.67 2.39
N LEU A 60 17.59 -3.92 2.83
CA LEU A 60 16.43 -4.73 2.49
C LEU A 60 15.20 -4.21 3.27
N ILE A 61 14.19 -3.73 2.55
CA ILE A 61 12.94 -3.21 3.11
C ILE A 61 11.75 -4.02 2.60
N SER A 62 10.64 -3.98 3.34
CA SER A 62 9.35 -4.51 2.88
C SER A 62 8.58 -3.43 2.13
N CYS A 63 7.68 -3.84 1.24
CA CYS A 63 6.72 -2.93 0.61
C CYS A 63 5.87 -2.15 1.65
N ILE A 64 5.49 -0.92 1.32
CA ILE A 64 4.61 -0.08 2.14
C ILE A 64 3.18 -0.64 2.23
N HIS A 65 2.75 -1.42 1.24
CA HIS A 65 1.43 -2.05 1.25
C HIS A 65 1.50 -3.34 2.07
N THR A 66 0.75 -3.42 3.18
CA THR A 66 0.82 -4.56 4.12
C THR A 66 0.40 -5.89 3.50
N GLN A 67 -0.36 -5.86 2.41
CA GLN A 67 -0.73 -7.07 1.65
C GLN A 67 0.38 -7.57 0.72
N CYS A 68 1.33 -6.69 0.37
CA CYS A 68 2.52 -7.05 -0.41
C CYS A 68 3.59 -7.62 0.53
N LYS A 69 3.98 -8.88 0.31
CA LYS A 69 4.98 -9.57 1.15
C LYS A 69 6.41 -9.48 0.59
N ASP A 70 6.59 -8.73 -0.50
CA ASP A 70 7.88 -8.63 -1.18
C ASP A 70 8.87 -7.82 -0.36
N LYS A 71 10.13 -8.25 -0.42
CA LYS A 71 11.29 -7.56 0.15
C LYS A 71 12.30 -7.27 -0.94
N PHE A 72 12.87 -6.07 -0.92
CA PHE A 72 13.80 -5.60 -1.95
C PHE A 72 14.71 -4.51 -1.38
N LEU A 73 15.77 -4.18 -2.10
CA LEU A 73 16.65 -3.06 -1.75
C LEU A 73 15.85 -1.76 -1.80
N ARG A 74 16.08 -0.85 -0.86
CA ARG A 74 15.42 0.46 -0.83
C ARG A 74 15.51 1.20 -2.16
N SER A 75 16.64 1.09 -2.87
CA SER A 75 16.83 1.64 -4.22
C SER A 75 15.76 1.20 -5.22
N HIS A 76 15.21 -0.02 -5.07
CA HIS A 76 14.22 -0.60 -5.98
C HIS A 76 12.77 -0.26 -5.61
N LEU A 77 12.53 0.41 -4.47
CA LEU A 77 11.18 0.76 -4.02
C LEU A 77 10.39 1.56 -5.07
N GLY A 78 11.04 2.51 -5.74
CA GLY A 78 10.40 3.35 -6.75
C GLY A 78 9.92 2.53 -7.95
N GLU A 79 10.75 1.62 -8.46
CA GLU A 79 10.40 0.72 -9.56
C GLU A 79 9.28 -0.25 -9.15
N HIS A 80 9.42 -0.86 -7.98
CA HIS A 80 8.42 -1.75 -7.41
C HIS A 80 7.04 -1.08 -7.35
N LEU A 81 6.93 0.13 -6.80
CA LEU A 81 5.66 0.85 -6.68
C LEU A 81 5.12 1.33 -8.04
N LYS A 82 5.99 1.53 -9.03
CA LYS A 82 5.62 1.99 -10.37
C LYS A 82 5.04 0.88 -11.23
N SER A 83 5.64 -0.31 -11.24
CA SER A 83 5.30 -1.37 -12.21
C SER A 83 4.99 -2.74 -11.60
N GLU A 84 5.61 -3.11 -10.48
CA GLU A 84 5.58 -4.50 -10.01
C GLU A 84 4.48 -4.76 -8.98
N CYS A 85 4.29 -3.81 -8.06
CA CYS A 85 3.41 -3.97 -6.92
C CYS A 85 1.96 -4.10 -7.40
N LYS A 86 1.33 -5.24 -7.12
CA LYS A 86 -0.10 -5.48 -7.43
C LYS A 86 -1.03 -4.58 -6.61
N TYR A 87 -0.54 -4.05 -5.49
CA TYR A 87 -1.28 -3.15 -4.61
C TYR A 87 -1.01 -1.67 -4.89
N ARG A 88 -0.20 -1.35 -5.92
CA ARG A 88 -0.05 0.04 -6.37
C ARG A 88 -1.39 0.61 -6.81
N ASN A 89 -1.58 1.90 -6.58
CA ASN A 89 -2.74 2.62 -7.09
C ASN A 89 -2.55 2.94 -8.57
N VAL A 90 -3.61 2.70 -9.34
CA VAL A 90 -3.72 3.11 -10.75
C VAL A 90 -4.97 3.96 -10.93
N LYS A 91 -4.92 4.89 -11.89
CA LYS A 91 -6.08 5.68 -12.27
C LYS A 91 -7.02 4.84 -13.13
N CYS A 92 -8.27 4.71 -12.70
CA CYS A 92 -9.29 4.10 -13.54
C CYS A 92 -9.49 4.92 -14.83
N GLN A 93 -9.48 4.27 -15.99
CA GLN A 93 -9.63 4.94 -17.28
C GLN A 93 -11.00 5.62 -17.45
N TYR A 94 -12.03 5.10 -16.76
CA TYR A 94 -13.40 5.55 -16.89
C TYR A 94 -13.78 6.64 -15.88
N CYS A 95 -13.47 6.44 -14.60
CA CYS A 95 -13.87 7.36 -13.53
C CYS A 95 -12.72 8.21 -12.96
N ARG A 96 -11.47 7.97 -13.39
CA ARG A 96 -10.26 8.68 -12.94
C ARG A 96 -9.95 8.60 -11.44
N LYS A 97 -10.70 7.82 -10.66
CA LYS A 97 -10.43 7.51 -9.25
C LYS A 97 -9.20 6.60 -9.13
N ASP A 98 -8.45 6.73 -8.04
CA ASP A 98 -7.36 5.82 -7.70
C ASP A 98 -7.91 4.50 -7.19
N VAL A 99 -7.46 3.40 -7.77
CA VAL A 99 -7.89 2.05 -7.42
C VAL A 99 -6.66 1.15 -7.36
N PRO A 100 -6.54 0.24 -6.37
CA PRO A 100 -5.47 -0.76 -6.37
C PRO A 100 -5.47 -1.57 -7.66
N PHE A 101 -4.30 -1.78 -8.26
CA PHE A 101 -4.16 -2.51 -9.52
C PHE A 101 -4.78 -3.91 -9.45
N ALA A 102 -4.63 -4.61 -8.33
CA ALA A 102 -5.25 -5.91 -8.08
C ALA A 102 -6.79 -5.90 -8.13
N SER A 103 -7.43 -4.74 -7.93
CA SER A 103 -8.88 -4.59 -7.86
C SER A 103 -9.48 -3.85 -9.05
N ILE A 104 -8.66 -3.39 -10.01
CA ILE A 104 -9.15 -2.53 -11.11
C ILE A 104 -10.17 -3.24 -12.00
N GLN A 105 -9.98 -4.53 -12.31
CA GLN A 105 -10.92 -5.30 -13.11
C GLN A 105 -12.27 -5.43 -12.40
N ALA A 106 -12.25 -5.78 -11.11
CA ALA A 106 -13.46 -5.86 -10.30
C ALA A 106 -14.17 -4.50 -10.23
N HIS A 107 -13.41 -3.42 -9.97
CA HIS A 107 -13.93 -2.06 -9.95
C HIS A 107 -14.68 -1.70 -11.26
N VAL A 108 -14.03 -1.90 -12.41
CA VAL A 108 -14.62 -1.62 -13.72
C VAL A 108 -15.86 -2.48 -13.96
N GLY A 109 -15.82 -3.76 -13.58
CA GLY A 109 -16.91 -4.71 -13.80
C GLY A 109 -18.14 -4.49 -12.94
N THR A 110 -18.00 -3.98 -11.71
CA THR A 110 -19.11 -3.99 -10.74
C THR A 110 -19.53 -2.63 -10.19
N VAL A 111 -18.61 -1.69 -9.97
CA VAL A 111 -18.90 -0.47 -9.18
C VAL A 111 -18.47 0.84 -9.85
N CYS A 112 -17.75 0.78 -10.97
CA CYS A 112 -17.28 1.98 -11.66
C CYS A 112 -18.44 2.73 -12.34
N GLU A 113 -18.86 3.86 -11.79
CA GLU A 113 -19.93 4.71 -12.34
C GLU A 113 -19.68 5.16 -13.79
N GLY A 114 -18.42 5.40 -14.16
CA GLY A 114 -18.04 5.82 -15.50
C GLY A 114 -17.81 4.69 -16.49
N ALA A 115 -17.89 3.42 -16.06
CA ALA A 115 -17.68 2.31 -17.00
C ALA A 115 -18.90 2.15 -17.92
N PRO A 116 -18.68 1.88 -19.21
CA PRO A 116 -19.77 1.56 -20.13
C PRO A 116 -20.38 0.21 -19.77
N VAL A 117 -21.71 0.14 -19.86
CA VAL A 117 -22.53 -1.06 -19.71
C VAL A 117 -23.54 -1.11 -20.85
N TYR A 118 -24.03 -2.30 -21.19
CA TYR A 118 -25.04 -2.45 -22.23
C TYR A 118 -26.43 -2.53 -21.62
N CYS A 119 -27.37 -1.75 -22.18
CA CYS A 119 -28.78 -1.90 -21.86
C CYS A 119 -29.25 -3.32 -22.18
N ARG A 120 -29.98 -3.94 -21.25
CA ARG A 120 -30.45 -5.31 -21.43
C ARG A 120 -31.51 -5.43 -22.53
N TYR A 121 -32.24 -4.35 -22.80
CA TYR A 121 -33.33 -4.28 -23.77
C TYR A 121 -32.81 -3.89 -25.16
N CYS A 122 -32.42 -2.62 -25.34
CA CYS A 122 -32.00 -2.10 -26.65
C CYS A 122 -30.54 -2.36 -27.03
N LYS A 123 -29.74 -2.95 -26.14
CA LYS A 123 -28.29 -3.21 -26.33
C LYS A 123 -27.42 -1.97 -26.57
N ALA A 124 -27.93 -0.77 -26.33
CA ALA A 124 -27.14 0.46 -26.40
C ALA A 124 -26.06 0.49 -25.31
N GLU A 125 -24.91 1.08 -25.63
CA GLU A 125 -23.83 1.34 -24.67
C GLU A 125 -24.12 2.62 -23.89
N ILE A 126 -24.23 2.49 -22.56
CA ILE A 126 -24.61 3.57 -21.63
C ILE A 126 -23.62 3.57 -20.47
N LEU A 127 -23.36 4.73 -19.84
CA LEU A 127 -22.56 4.75 -18.61
C LEU A 127 -23.32 4.07 -17.47
N ARG A 128 -22.62 3.32 -16.61
CA ARG A 128 -23.24 2.62 -15.47
C ARG A 128 -24.10 3.54 -14.61
N LYS A 129 -23.68 4.79 -14.39
CA LYS A 129 -24.45 5.78 -13.61
C LYS A 129 -25.79 6.19 -14.25
N ASP A 130 -25.92 6.06 -15.57
CA ASP A 130 -27.06 6.58 -16.34
C ASP A 130 -28.02 5.45 -16.79
N ILE A 131 -27.66 4.18 -16.53
CA ILE A 131 -28.42 3.01 -17.03
C ILE A 131 -29.84 2.95 -16.49
N GLU A 132 -30.04 3.30 -15.21
CA GLU A 132 -31.35 3.30 -14.57
C GLU A 132 -32.26 4.35 -15.20
N GLN A 133 -31.73 5.56 -15.40
CA GLN A 133 -32.46 6.64 -16.07
C GLN A 133 -32.78 6.29 -17.52
N HIS A 134 -31.85 5.65 -18.23
CA HIS A 134 -32.07 5.18 -19.59
C HIS A 134 -33.22 4.17 -19.66
N GLU A 135 -33.20 3.12 -18.82
CA GLU A 135 -34.25 2.10 -18.78
C GLU A 135 -35.63 2.68 -18.38
N GLN A 136 -35.69 3.79 -17.65
CA GLN A 136 -36.96 4.39 -17.23
C GLN A 136 -37.55 5.41 -18.21
N LEU A 137 -36.70 6.22 -18.84
CA LEU A 137 -37.15 7.44 -19.53
C LEU A 137 -36.76 7.51 -21.01
N ILE A 138 -35.87 6.63 -21.48
CA ILE A 138 -35.22 6.78 -22.80
C ILE A 138 -35.31 5.49 -23.63
N CYS A 139 -35.34 4.31 -22.99
CA CYS A 139 -35.28 3.04 -23.71
C CYS A 139 -36.64 2.61 -24.25
N ASP A 140 -36.82 2.76 -25.56
CA ASP A 140 -38.06 2.38 -26.27
C ASP A 140 -38.30 0.86 -26.34
N GLU A 141 -37.28 0.05 -26.06
CA GLU A 141 -37.33 -1.41 -26.10
C GLU A 141 -37.67 -2.04 -24.73
N VAL A 142 -37.89 -1.20 -23.70
CA VAL A 142 -38.36 -1.68 -22.39
C VAL A 142 -39.81 -2.11 -22.56
N PRO A 143 -40.15 -3.38 -22.24
CA PRO A 143 -41.53 -3.85 -22.34
C PRO A 143 -42.45 -2.96 -21.49
N GLY A 144 -43.45 -2.36 -22.13
CA GLY A 144 -44.44 -1.55 -21.43
C GLY A 144 -45.22 -2.41 -20.44
N THR A 145 -45.35 -1.96 -19.19
CA THR A 145 -46.28 -2.61 -18.27
C THR A 145 -47.70 -2.25 -18.67
N CYS A 146 -48.49 -3.23 -19.14
CA CYS A 146 -49.89 -3.00 -19.43
C CYS A 146 -50.64 -2.66 -18.12
N GLU A 147 -51.11 -1.41 -18.02
CA GLU A 147 -51.88 -0.90 -16.88
C GLU A 147 -53.18 -1.70 -16.64
N PHE A 148 -53.63 -2.42 -17.66
CA PHE A 148 -54.83 -3.25 -17.64
C PHE A 148 -54.53 -4.74 -17.40
N ASN A 149 -53.28 -5.14 -17.17
CA ASN A 149 -52.94 -6.51 -16.78
C ASN A 149 -53.63 -6.87 -15.44
N VAL A 150 -53.75 -5.91 -14.51
CA VAL A 150 -54.49 -6.09 -13.25
C VAL A 150 -55.99 -6.34 -13.43
N VAL A 151 -56.56 -5.99 -14.59
CA VAL A 151 -57.96 -6.27 -14.96
C VAL A 151 -58.11 -7.34 -16.05
N GLY A 152 -57.04 -8.09 -16.37
CA GLY A 152 -57.11 -9.27 -17.24
C GLY A 152 -56.80 -9.04 -18.72
N CYS A 153 -56.06 -7.99 -19.07
CA CYS A 153 -55.54 -7.83 -20.44
C CYS A 153 -54.43 -8.85 -20.73
N HIS A 154 -54.62 -9.72 -21.72
CA HIS A 154 -53.69 -10.79 -22.11
C HIS A 154 -53.01 -10.51 -23.47
N HIS A 155 -52.81 -9.25 -23.84
CA HIS A 155 -52.10 -8.90 -25.07
C HIS A 155 -50.61 -8.72 -24.76
N ASP A 156 -49.76 -9.55 -25.37
CA ASP A 156 -48.32 -9.33 -25.45
C ASP A 156 -48.08 -8.11 -26.37
N GLY A 157 -47.42 -7.08 -25.83
CA GLY A 157 -46.98 -5.91 -26.57
C GLY A 157 -45.67 -6.16 -27.28
#